data_AF-A0A957K6M0-F1
#
_entry.id   AF-A0A957K6M0-F1
#
_cell.length_a   1.000
_cell.length_b   1.000
_cell.length_c   1.000
_cell.angle_alpha   90.00
_cell.angle_beta   90.00
_cell.angle_gamma   90.00
#
_symmetry.space_group_name_H-M   'P 1'
#
loop_
_entity.id
_entity.type
_entity.pdbx_description
1 polymer ?
#
loop_
_entity_poly.entity_id
_entity_poly.type
_entity_poly.pdbx_seq_one_letter_code
_entity_poly.pdbx_strand_id
1 'polypeptide(L)'
;LGETKTGGFLLYFPIAFMVKTPLLTIVALLVASVWLGRRPGSRPATVFLLVPLLLFFGFMLTNSLNIGYRHLLPMLPLTYVLIAGLAGRRVADGGAVTPAGLNLAVYLLPFTLTVALLSVSLAIYPHYLSYFNVIGGGPANGYNILIDSNVDWGQDLLRLQAWMAENEVDSVKLGWFGSARPEYYGINYEPLPGLPHHLNLFWDPPFDPQNPAPGIYAISVSILWEIPLQEKGLFAWFRAREPDARIGYSIFIYEVPEP
;
A
#
# COMPACT_ATOMS: atom_id res chain seq x y z
N LEU A 1 14.66 -9.39 0.54
CA LEU A 1 14.12 -8.10 0.04
C LEU A 1 15.11 -7.62 -1.01
N GLY A 2 14.65 -7.24 -2.21
CA GLY A 2 15.52 -6.82 -3.32
C GLY A 2 15.59 -7.76 -4.53
N GLU A 3 14.97 -8.94 -4.49
CA GLU A 3 14.85 -9.83 -5.66
C GLU A 3 13.55 -9.51 -6.43
N THR A 4 13.67 -9.17 -7.72
CA THR A 4 12.54 -9.16 -8.65
C THR A 4 12.36 -10.56 -9.24
N LYS A 5 11.26 -11.22 -8.88
CA LYS A 5 10.87 -12.51 -9.49
C LYS A 5 9.69 -12.31 -10.42
N THR A 6 9.79 -12.88 -11.62
CA THR A 6 8.74 -12.91 -12.64
C THR A 6 7.63 -13.93 -12.37
N GLY A 7 7.62 -14.55 -11.18
CA GLY A 7 6.64 -15.55 -10.76
C GLY A 7 6.15 -15.36 -9.32
N GLY A 8 5.29 -16.27 -8.87
CA GLY A 8 4.71 -16.24 -7.52
C GLY A 8 5.78 -16.26 -6.42
N PHE A 9 5.73 -15.27 -5.55
CA PHE A 9 6.52 -15.16 -4.34
C PHE A 9 5.62 -15.50 -3.14
N LEU A 10 5.86 -16.67 -2.52
CA LEU A 10 5.02 -17.20 -1.43
C LEU A 10 4.87 -16.19 -0.27
N LEU A 11 5.92 -15.41 0.01
CA LEU A 11 5.92 -14.44 1.11
C LEU A 11 5.30 -13.09 0.72
N TYR A 12 4.83 -12.90 -0.52
CA TYR A 12 4.29 -11.62 -0.96
C TYR A 12 3.07 -11.19 -0.15
N PHE A 13 2.02 -12.02 -0.12
CA PHE A 13 0.80 -11.72 0.63
C PHE A 13 1.00 -11.71 2.15
N PRO A 14 1.81 -12.58 2.75
CA PRO A 14 2.23 -12.45 4.15
C PRO A 14 2.89 -11.10 4.45
N ILE A 15 3.86 -10.67 3.64
CA ILE A 15 4.53 -9.38 3.82
C ILE A 15 3.55 -8.23 3.59
N ALA A 16 2.79 -8.25 2.50
CA ALA A 16 1.79 -7.24 2.19
C ALA A 16 0.76 -7.12 3.32
N PHE A 17 0.23 -8.23 3.82
CA PHE A 17 -0.68 -8.19 4.96
C PHE A 17 -0.02 -7.56 6.19
N MET A 18 1.21 -7.95 6.50
CA MET A 18 1.93 -7.47 7.66
C MET A 18 2.26 -5.98 7.60
N VAL A 19 2.59 -5.42 6.43
CA VAL A 19 3.02 -4.01 6.30
C VAL A 19 1.92 -3.06 5.86
N LYS A 20 0.87 -3.54 5.17
CA LYS A 20 -0.26 -2.73 4.67
C LYS A 20 -1.46 -2.70 5.62
N THR A 21 -1.56 -3.64 6.55
CA THR A 21 -2.66 -3.66 7.51
C THR A 21 -2.26 -2.87 8.76
N PRO A 22 -3.13 -2.00 9.33
CA PRO A 22 -2.85 -1.35 10.60
C PRO A 22 -2.50 -2.39 11.68
N LEU A 23 -1.44 -2.14 12.45
CA LEU A 23 -0.99 -3.10 13.48
C LEU A 23 -2.09 -3.41 14.51
N LEU A 24 -2.91 -2.41 14.83
CA LEU A 24 -4.06 -2.57 15.71
C LEU A 24 -5.05 -3.61 15.17
N THR A 25 -5.29 -3.64 13.86
CA THR A 25 -6.15 -4.65 13.22
C THR A 25 -5.52 -6.04 13.29
N ILE A 26 -4.20 -6.16 13.06
CA ILE A 26 -3.49 -7.45 13.17
C ILE A 26 -3.57 -8.00 14.60
N VAL A 27 -3.25 -7.16 15.60
CA VAL A 27 -3.32 -7.53 17.01
C VAL A 27 -4.76 -7.89 17.41
N ALA A 28 -5.74 -7.08 17.01
CA ALA A 28 -7.15 -7.35 17.29
C ALA A 28 -7.62 -8.66 16.65
N LEU A 29 -7.20 -8.96 15.42
CA LEU A 29 -7.50 -10.24 14.76
C LEU A 29 -6.93 -11.42 15.55
N LEU A 30 -5.67 -11.36 15.99
CA LEU A 30 -5.05 -12.41 16.79
C LEU A 30 -5.76 -12.60 18.14
N VAL A 31 -6.03 -11.49 18.84
CA VAL A 31 -6.76 -11.51 20.11
C VAL A 31 -8.15 -12.09 19.94
N ALA A 32 -8.92 -11.66 18.92
CA ALA A 32 -10.25 -12.18 18.63
C ALA A 32 -10.21 -13.69 18.32
N SER A 33 -9.28 -14.12 17.48
CA SER A 33 -9.12 -15.53 17.11
C SER A 33 -8.88 -16.43 18.32
N VAL A 34 -7.97 -16.03 19.20
CA VAL A 34 -7.59 -16.82 20.38
C VAL A 34 -8.67 -16.75 21.46
N TRP A 35 -9.15 -15.55 21.78
CA TRP A 35 -10.07 -15.34 22.90
C TRP A 35 -11.47 -15.87 22.60
N LEU A 36 -12.03 -15.59 21.42
CA LEU A 36 -13.35 -16.09 21.02
C LEU A 36 -13.30 -17.59 20.67
N GLY A 37 -12.18 -18.09 20.14
CA GLY A 37 -11.99 -19.50 19.81
C GLY A 37 -11.89 -20.42 21.05
N ARG A 38 -11.46 -19.89 22.19
CA ARG A 38 -11.39 -20.62 23.47
C ARG A 38 -12.72 -20.67 24.23
N ARG A 39 -13.71 -19.87 23.82
CA ARG A 39 -15.02 -19.77 24.49
C ARG A 39 -16.05 -20.69 23.83
N PRO A 40 -16.68 -21.63 24.56
CA PRO A 40 -17.64 -22.57 23.97
C PRO A 40 -18.76 -21.91 23.15
N GLY A 41 -19.33 -20.80 23.64
CA GLY A 41 -20.45 -20.12 22.97
C GLY A 41 -20.09 -19.34 21.70
N SER A 42 -18.84 -18.87 21.56
CA SER A 42 -18.39 -18.13 20.36
C SER A 42 -17.49 -18.96 19.43
N ARG A 43 -17.03 -20.12 19.87
CA ARG A 43 -16.12 -20.99 19.09
C ARG A 43 -16.70 -21.39 17.74
N PRO A 44 -17.98 -21.81 17.59
CA PRO A 44 -18.52 -22.17 16.27
C PRO A 44 -18.47 -21.00 15.28
N ALA A 45 -18.90 -19.80 15.71
CA ALA A 45 -18.85 -18.59 14.88
C ALA A 45 -17.41 -18.19 14.54
N THR A 46 -16.49 -18.31 15.50
CA THR A 46 -15.06 -18.02 15.31
C THR A 46 -14.46 -18.94 14.25
N VAL A 47 -14.73 -20.25 14.34
CA VAL A 47 -14.27 -21.23 13.35
C VAL A 47 -14.90 -20.96 11.99
N PHE A 48 -16.20 -20.65 11.95
CA PHE A 48 -16.91 -20.31 10.72
C PHE A 48 -16.33 -19.09 9.99
N LEU A 49 -15.81 -18.10 10.72
CA LEU A 49 -15.14 -16.94 10.13
C LEU A 49 -13.67 -17.22 9.78
N LEU A 50 -12.95 -17.93 10.66
CA LEU A 50 -11.51 -18.20 10.47
C LEU A 50 -11.22 -19.19 9.34
N VAL A 51 -12.04 -20.23 9.17
CA VAL A 51 -11.81 -21.23 8.13
C VAL A 51 -11.81 -20.61 6.73
N PRO A 52 -12.86 -19.91 6.25
CA PRO A 52 -12.84 -19.29 4.94
C PRO A 52 -11.77 -18.19 4.82
N LEU A 53 -11.50 -17.45 5.91
CA LEU A 53 -10.42 -16.46 5.94
C LEU A 53 -9.05 -17.11 5.67
N LEU A 54 -8.73 -18.18 6.39
CA LEU A 54 -7.45 -18.88 6.27
C LEU A 54 -7.35 -19.67 4.95
N LEU A 55 -8.45 -20.26 4.48
CA LEU A 55 -8.50 -20.92 3.16
C LEU A 55 -8.25 -19.91 2.04
N PHE A 56 -8.91 -18.75 2.09
CA PHE A 56 -8.68 -17.69 1.11
C PHE A 56 -7.25 -17.16 1.17
N PHE A 57 -6.74 -16.87 2.38
CA PHE A 57 -5.36 -16.42 2.53
C PHE A 57 -4.35 -17.47 2.03
N GLY A 58 -4.58 -18.75 2.34
CA GLY A 58 -3.77 -19.87 1.85
C GLY A 58 -3.81 -20.02 0.33
N PHE A 59 -4.99 -19.85 -0.28
CA PHE A 59 -5.14 -19.82 -1.74
C PHE A 59 -4.32 -18.67 -2.36
N MET A 60 -4.33 -17.49 -1.73
CA MET A 60 -3.53 -16.36 -2.20
C MET A 60 -2.03 -16.63 -2.17
N LEU A 61 -1.53 -17.47 -1.27
CA LEU A 61 -0.11 -17.87 -1.27
C LEU A 61 0.30 -18.61 -2.56
N THR A 62 -0.64 -19.27 -3.23
CA THR A 62 -0.39 -19.99 -4.49
C THR A 62 -0.58 -19.14 -5.74
N ASN A 63 -1.09 -17.91 -5.59
CA ASN A 63 -1.33 -17.04 -6.72
C ASN A 63 -0.01 -16.46 -7.25
N SER A 64 0.16 -16.45 -8.57
CA SER A 64 1.30 -15.82 -9.24
C SER A 64 1.14 -14.31 -9.41
N LEU A 65 -0.09 -13.80 -9.30
CA LEU A 65 -0.45 -12.40 -9.52
C LEU A 65 -0.19 -11.54 -8.26
N ASN A 66 1.10 -11.33 -7.99
CA ASN A 66 1.61 -10.58 -6.84
C ASN A 66 1.66 -9.06 -7.10
N ILE A 67 0.50 -8.46 -7.37
CA ILE A 67 0.37 -7.02 -7.67
C ILE A 67 -0.69 -6.36 -6.77
N GLY A 68 -0.28 -6.08 -5.54
CA GLY A 68 -1.04 -5.25 -4.62
C GLY A 68 -1.77 -6.02 -3.54
N TYR A 69 -1.81 -5.39 -2.36
CA TYR A 69 -2.65 -5.80 -1.23
C TYR A 69 -4.15 -5.92 -1.57
N ARG A 70 -4.60 -5.30 -2.67
CA ARG A 70 -6.01 -5.34 -3.13
C ARG A 70 -6.58 -6.75 -3.24
N HIS A 71 -5.75 -7.74 -3.54
CA HIS A 71 -6.17 -9.13 -3.63
C HIS A 71 -6.56 -9.74 -2.27
N LEU A 72 -6.15 -9.13 -1.16
CA LEU A 72 -6.55 -9.51 0.20
C LEU A 72 -7.82 -8.79 0.67
N LEU A 73 -8.37 -7.85 -0.08
CA LEU A 73 -9.62 -7.16 0.32
C LEU A 73 -10.79 -8.14 0.61
N PRO A 74 -10.97 -9.25 -0.12
CA PRO A 74 -12.07 -10.18 0.16
C PRO A 74 -12.03 -10.84 1.55
N MET A 75 -10.87 -10.95 2.21
CA MET A 75 -10.78 -11.48 3.58
C MET A 75 -11.05 -10.44 4.67
N LEU A 76 -11.05 -9.14 4.34
CA LEU A 76 -11.22 -8.08 5.33
C LEU A 76 -12.59 -8.05 6.00
N PRO A 77 -13.72 -8.27 5.31
CA PRO A 77 -15.02 -8.37 5.98
C PRO A 77 -15.04 -9.44 7.08
N LEU A 78 -14.51 -10.64 6.80
CA LEU A 78 -14.41 -11.72 7.78
C LEU A 78 -13.52 -11.35 8.97
N THR A 79 -12.40 -10.67 8.68
CA THR A 79 -11.47 -10.14 9.68
C THR A 79 -12.17 -9.16 10.62
N TYR A 80 -12.88 -8.16 10.07
CA TYR A 80 -13.55 -7.13 10.85
C TYR A 80 -14.77 -7.65 11.62
N VAL A 81 -15.54 -8.58 11.05
CA VAL A 81 -16.66 -9.24 11.76
C VAL A 81 -16.13 -10.06 12.94
N LEU A 82 -15.02 -10.80 12.76
CA LEU A 82 -14.39 -11.53 13.85
C LEU A 82 -13.90 -10.59 14.97
N ILE A 83 -13.23 -9.49 14.60
CA ILE A 83 -12.80 -8.44 15.55
C ILE A 83 -13.99 -7.82 16.28
N ALA A 84 -15.09 -7.54 15.58
CA ALA A 84 -16.31 -6.98 16.17
C ALA A 84 -16.92 -7.91 17.25
N GLY A 85 -16.66 -9.21 17.17
CA GLY A 85 -17.02 -10.17 18.22
C GLY A 85 -16.43 -9.84 19.60
N LEU A 86 -15.31 -9.11 19.67
CA LEU A 86 -14.73 -8.62 20.93
C LEU A 86 -15.63 -7.62 21.66
N ALA A 87 -16.49 -6.91 20.93
CA ALA A 87 -17.47 -5.97 21.49
C ALA A 87 -18.79 -6.65 21.91
N GLY A 88 -19.01 -7.90 21.48
CA GLY A 88 -20.25 -8.63 21.74
C GLY A 88 -20.39 -9.04 23.20
N ARG A 89 -21.29 -8.37 23.94
CA ARG A 89 -21.43 -8.60 25.40
C ARG A 89 -21.91 -10.00 25.79
N ARG A 90 -22.80 -10.66 25.04
CA ARG A 90 -23.55 -11.83 25.55
C ARG A 90 -24.19 -12.72 24.48
N VAL A 91 -23.59 -12.89 23.29
CA VAL A 91 -24.11 -13.94 22.36
C VAL A 91 -23.65 -15.34 22.78
N ALA A 92 -22.57 -15.44 23.56
CA ALA A 92 -21.97 -16.71 23.93
C ALA A 92 -22.64 -17.44 25.12
N ASP A 93 -23.40 -16.75 25.98
CA ASP A 93 -23.82 -17.31 27.28
C ASP A 93 -25.33 -17.55 27.43
N GLY A 94 -26.14 -17.33 26.38
CA GLY A 94 -27.59 -17.63 26.41
C GLY A 94 -28.43 -16.89 27.47
N GLY A 95 -27.81 -15.98 28.23
CA GLY A 95 -28.46 -15.23 29.30
C GLY A 95 -29.27 -14.05 28.78
N ALA A 96 -30.52 -13.93 29.24
CA ALA A 96 -31.39 -12.78 29.00
C ALA A 96 -30.63 -11.45 29.22
N VAL A 97 -30.94 -10.47 28.38
CA VAL A 97 -30.45 -9.08 28.51
C VAL A 97 -31.06 -8.50 29.79
N THR A 98 -30.44 -8.78 30.94
CA THR A 98 -30.73 -8.02 32.14
C THR A 98 -30.16 -6.62 31.94
N PRO A 99 -30.93 -5.54 32.20
CA PRO A 99 -30.45 -4.17 32.17
C PRO A 99 -29.56 -3.90 33.39
N ALA A 100 -28.54 -4.74 33.59
CA ALA A 100 -27.58 -4.62 34.67
C ALA A 100 -26.40 -3.78 34.16
N GLY A 101 -26.48 -2.47 34.41
CA GLY A 101 -25.39 -1.51 34.37
C GLY A 101 -24.75 -1.30 32.99
N LEU A 102 -24.74 -0.05 32.54
CA LEU A 102 -23.85 0.39 31.47
C LEU A 102 -22.41 0.26 31.98
N ASN A 103 -21.81 -0.94 31.93
CA ASN A 103 -20.40 -1.11 32.26
C ASN A 103 -19.59 -0.50 31.11
N LEU A 104 -19.30 0.81 31.25
CA LEU A 104 -18.59 1.61 30.28
C LEU A 104 -17.27 0.95 29.86
N ALA A 105 -16.61 0.23 30.77
CA ALA A 105 -15.36 -0.48 30.50
C ALA A 105 -15.46 -1.52 29.37
N VAL A 106 -16.64 -2.09 29.13
CA VAL A 106 -16.84 -3.05 28.02
C VAL A 106 -16.84 -2.36 26.65
N TYR A 107 -17.25 -1.09 26.60
CA TYR A 107 -17.26 -0.30 25.38
C TYR A 107 -15.96 0.48 25.17
N LEU A 108 -15.14 0.69 26.21
CA LEU A 108 -13.88 1.42 26.11
C LEU A 108 -12.90 0.79 25.11
N LEU A 109 -12.77 -0.53 25.09
CA LEU A 109 -11.82 -1.19 24.18
C LEU A 109 -12.25 -1.06 22.71
N PRO A 110 -13.49 -1.45 22.30
CA PRO A 110 -13.97 -1.22 20.94
C PRO A 110 -13.91 0.26 20.54
N PHE A 111 -14.33 1.16 21.43
CA PHE A 111 -14.28 2.60 21.19
C PHE A 111 -12.85 3.09 20.93
N THR A 112 -11.91 2.73 21.81
CA THR A 112 -10.49 3.08 21.66
C THR A 112 -9.92 2.54 20.36
N LEU A 113 -10.23 1.28 20.01
CA LEU A 113 -9.78 0.67 18.76
C LEU A 113 -10.35 1.41 17.53
N THR A 114 -11.65 1.74 17.55
CA THR A 114 -12.28 2.51 16.47
C THR A 114 -11.67 3.90 16.33
N VAL A 115 -11.49 4.64 17.43
CA VAL A 115 -10.86 5.96 17.41
C VAL A 115 -9.43 5.87 16.89
N ALA A 116 -8.65 4.88 17.34
CA ALA A 116 -7.27 4.73 16.89
C ALA A 116 -7.17 4.38 15.40
N LEU A 117 -8.03 3.48 14.90
CA LEU A 117 -8.09 3.16 13.47
C LEU A 117 -8.54 4.36 12.64
N LEU A 118 -9.53 5.13 13.13
CA LEU A 118 -9.95 6.36 12.48
C LEU A 118 -8.80 7.38 12.41
N SER A 119 -8.04 7.55 13.50
CA SER A 119 -6.85 8.42 13.51
C SER A 119 -5.81 7.97 12.49
N VAL A 120 -5.58 6.67 12.33
CA VAL A 120 -4.70 6.13 11.28
C VAL A 120 -5.22 6.50 9.89
N SER A 121 -6.52 6.33 9.63
CA SER A 121 -7.13 6.68 8.35
C SER A 121 -7.08 8.18 8.05
N LEU A 122 -7.28 9.03 9.06
CA LEU A 122 -7.19 10.48 8.91
C LEU A 122 -5.74 10.92 8.70
N ALA A 123 -4.79 10.32 9.40
CA ALA A 123 -3.37 10.66 9.29
C ALA A 123 -2.77 10.36 7.91
N ILE A 124 -3.32 9.38 7.19
CA ILE A 124 -2.87 9.04 5.83
C ILE A 124 -3.72 9.68 4.73
N TYR A 125 -4.83 10.34 5.05
CA TYR A 125 -5.64 11.01 4.04
C TYR A 125 -4.78 12.07 3.31
N PRO A 126 -4.87 12.18 1.97
CA PRO A 126 -5.66 11.39 1.01
C PRO A 126 -4.91 10.18 0.37
N HIS A 127 -3.76 9.78 0.90
CA HIS A 127 -2.82 8.81 0.31
C HIS A 127 -3.03 7.35 0.77
N TYR A 128 -4.27 6.89 0.82
CA TYR A 128 -4.62 5.55 1.34
C TYR A 128 -3.88 4.40 0.66
N LEU A 129 -3.66 4.51 -0.66
CA LEU A 129 -2.98 3.45 -1.42
C LEU A 129 -1.55 3.24 -0.90
N SER A 130 -0.83 4.36 -0.69
CA SER A 130 0.54 4.37 -0.21
C SER A 130 0.68 4.14 1.30
N TYR A 131 -0.41 3.81 2.02
CA TYR A 131 -0.33 3.47 3.43
C TYR A 131 0.62 2.29 3.66
N PHE A 132 1.57 2.44 4.57
CA PHE A 132 2.29 1.36 5.21
C PHE A 132 2.31 1.64 6.70
N ASN A 133 2.18 0.59 7.52
CA ASN A 133 2.31 0.75 8.97
C ASN A 133 3.78 0.97 9.36
N VAL A 134 4.02 1.16 10.67
CA VAL A 134 5.34 1.47 11.21
C VAL A 134 6.39 0.37 10.97
N ILE A 135 5.98 -0.91 10.92
CA ILE A 135 6.90 -2.02 10.58
C ILE A 135 7.36 -1.90 9.13
N GLY A 136 6.47 -1.41 8.25
CA GLY A 136 6.79 -1.15 6.86
C GLY A 136 7.61 0.13 6.60
N GLY A 137 8.01 0.87 7.63
CA GLY A 137 8.71 2.15 7.47
C GLY A 137 7.80 3.35 7.19
N GLY A 138 6.49 3.18 7.29
CA GLY A 138 5.52 4.23 6.99
C GLY A 138 5.36 4.50 5.49
N PRO A 139 4.42 5.38 5.10
CA PRO A 139 4.12 5.66 3.70
C PRO A 139 5.32 6.22 2.93
N ALA A 140 6.22 6.94 3.61
CA ALA A 140 7.40 7.53 3.00
C ALA A 140 8.50 6.53 2.61
N ASN A 141 8.52 5.32 3.18
CA ASN A 141 9.59 4.34 2.96
C ASN A 141 9.10 2.94 2.60
N GLY A 142 7.79 2.69 2.63
CA GLY A 142 7.23 1.38 2.35
C GLY A 142 7.47 0.87 0.92
N TYR A 143 7.78 1.76 -0.02
CA TYR A 143 8.21 1.40 -1.37
C TYR A 143 9.49 0.55 -1.38
N ASN A 144 10.32 0.61 -0.34
CA ASN A 144 11.50 -0.27 -0.20
C ASN A 144 11.11 -1.74 0.04
N ILE A 145 9.85 -2.02 0.39
CA ILE A 145 9.32 -3.36 0.65
C ILE A 145 8.41 -3.79 -0.49
N LEU A 146 7.45 -2.95 -0.87
CA LEU A 146 6.48 -3.20 -1.93
C LEU A 146 6.31 -1.96 -2.80
N ILE A 147 6.53 -2.11 -4.11
CA ILE A 147 6.26 -1.09 -5.13
C ILE A 147 4.97 -1.43 -5.87
N ASP A 148 4.80 -0.99 -7.12
CA ASP A 148 3.65 -1.27 -7.99
C ASP A 148 2.33 -0.62 -7.51
N SER A 149 1.24 -1.29 -7.81
CA SER A 149 -0.11 -1.10 -7.29
C SER A 149 -0.27 -1.01 -5.78
N ASN A 150 0.77 -1.32 -4.99
CA ASN A 150 0.79 -1.05 -3.55
C ASN A 150 1.08 0.42 -3.25
N VAL A 151 1.67 1.18 -4.16
CA VAL A 151 2.03 2.58 -3.91
C VAL A 151 1.27 3.52 -4.84
N ASP A 152 1.06 3.10 -6.08
CA ASP A 152 0.56 3.99 -7.13
C ASP A 152 -0.35 3.29 -8.14
N TRP A 153 -1.27 4.07 -8.70
CA TRP A 153 -2.02 3.78 -9.92
C TRP A 153 -2.16 5.02 -10.83
N GLY A 154 -1.37 6.06 -10.56
CA GLY A 154 -1.38 7.35 -11.21
C GLY A 154 -2.13 8.43 -10.42
N GLN A 155 -2.48 8.20 -9.15
CA GLN A 155 -3.21 9.19 -8.34
C GLN A 155 -2.38 10.43 -8.01
N ASP A 156 -1.05 10.30 -7.95
CA ASP A 156 -0.15 11.41 -7.64
C ASP A 156 0.19 12.23 -8.90
N LEU A 157 -0.27 11.86 -10.10
CA LEU A 157 -0.19 12.73 -11.29
C LEU A 157 -0.94 14.06 -11.08
N LEU A 158 -2.11 14.03 -10.44
CA LEU A 158 -2.84 15.26 -10.11
C LEU A 158 -2.02 16.15 -9.15
N ARG A 159 -1.24 15.55 -8.24
CA ARG A 159 -0.36 16.30 -7.33
C ARG A 159 0.91 16.78 -8.03
N LEU A 160 1.40 16.03 -9.00
CA LEU A 160 2.51 16.44 -9.84
C LEU A 160 2.13 17.69 -10.64
N GLN A 161 0.91 17.70 -11.20
CA GLN A 161 0.39 18.88 -11.88
C GLN A 161 0.30 20.10 -10.95
N ALA A 162 -0.19 19.93 -9.73
CA ALA A 162 -0.26 21.03 -8.76
C ALA A 162 1.15 21.54 -8.42
N TRP A 163 2.08 20.63 -8.17
CA TRP A 163 3.48 20.96 -7.91
C TRP A 163 4.13 21.70 -9.09
N MET A 164 3.89 21.26 -10.33
CA MET A 164 4.39 21.94 -11.52
C MET A 164 3.87 23.38 -11.61
N ALA A 165 2.59 23.60 -11.32
CA ALA A 165 2.00 24.94 -11.31
C ALA A 165 2.56 25.82 -10.18
N GLU A 166 2.78 25.26 -9.00
CA GLU A 166 3.34 25.98 -7.85
C GLU A 166 4.82 26.36 -8.02
N ASN A 167 5.58 25.58 -8.81
CA ASN A 167 7.01 25.78 -9.04
C ASN A 167 7.33 26.36 -10.42
N GLU A 168 6.32 26.82 -11.16
CA GLU A 168 6.47 27.39 -12.50
C GLU A 168 7.22 26.46 -13.48
N VAL A 169 6.94 25.16 -13.39
CA VAL A 169 7.55 24.11 -14.24
C VAL A 169 6.65 23.80 -15.43
N ASP A 170 7.10 24.18 -16.63
CA ASP A 170 6.34 23.99 -17.87
C ASP A 170 6.37 22.57 -18.42
N SER A 171 7.38 21.76 -18.10
CA SER A 171 7.55 20.39 -18.59
C SER A 171 8.43 19.56 -17.65
N VAL A 172 8.19 18.25 -17.61
CA VAL A 172 9.00 17.28 -16.87
C VAL A 172 9.34 16.07 -17.72
N LYS A 173 10.45 15.40 -17.44
CA LYS A 173 10.75 14.05 -17.96
C LYS A 173 10.06 13.04 -17.04
N LEU A 174 9.01 12.37 -17.51
CA LEU A 174 8.07 11.63 -16.66
C LEU A 174 8.11 10.13 -16.91
N GLY A 175 8.44 9.36 -15.87
CA GLY A 175 8.34 7.90 -15.84
C GLY A 175 7.40 7.46 -14.73
N TRP A 176 6.19 7.01 -15.05
CA TRP A 176 5.15 6.74 -14.06
C TRP A 176 4.60 5.31 -14.13
N PHE A 177 4.02 4.87 -13.02
CA PHE A 177 3.28 3.62 -12.91
C PHE A 177 1.80 3.92 -12.72
N GLY A 178 0.94 3.37 -13.57
CA GLY A 178 -0.51 3.49 -13.43
C GLY A 178 -1.25 3.71 -14.74
N SER A 179 -2.57 3.57 -14.69
CA SER A 179 -3.45 3.71 -15.87
C SER A 179 -3.93 5.14 -16.11
N ALA A 180 -3.70 6.07 -15.18
CA ALA A 180 -4.03 7.47 -15.37
C ALA A 180 -3.12 8.10 -16.44
N ARG A 181 -3.71 8.98 -17.27
CA ARG A 181 -3.01 9.67 -18.36
C ARG A 181 -2.56 11.07 -17.93
N PRO A 182 -1.26 11.39 -17.98
CA PRO A 182 -0.77 12.72 -17.62
C PRO A 182 -1.46 13.86 -18.40
N GLU A 183 -1.77 13.64 -19.67
CA GLU A 183 -2.39 14.62 -20.57
C GLU A 183 -3.80 15.01 -20.11
N TYR A 184 -4.53 14.10 -19.45
CA TYR A 184 -5.84 14.41 -18.89
C TYR A 184 -5.76 15.50 -17.80
N TYR A 185 -4.64 15.56 -17.09
CA TYR A 185 -4.39 16.58 -16.07
C TYR A 185 -3.70 17.82 -16.66
N GLY A 186 -3.41 17.86 -17.97
CA GLY A 186 -2.67 18.95 -18.59
C GLY A 186 -1.17 18.95 -18.26
N ILE A 187 -0.61 17.79 -17.89
CA ILE A 187 0.82 17.66 -17.65
C ILE A 187 1.52 17.57 -19.01
N ASN A 188 2.35 18.57 -19.30
CA ASN A 188 3.29 18.53 -20.42
C ASN A 188 4.54 17.75 -19.99
N TYR A 189 4.95 16.77 -20.79
CA TYR A 189 6.05 15.89 -20.41
C TYR A 189 6.79 15.26 -21.58
N GLU A 190 8.06 14.97 -21.33
CA GLU A 190 8.88 14.07 -22.14
C GLU A 190 8.79 12.64 -21.55
N PRO A 191 8.43 11.61 -22.34
CA PRO A 191 8.23 10.28 -21.79
C PRO A 191 9.55 9.64 -21.37
N LEU A 192 9.58 9.07 -20.17
CA LEU A 192 10.57 8.11 -19.70
C LEU A 192 9.95 6.70 -19.70
N PRO A 193 10.76 5.64 -19.50
CA PRO A 193 10.24 4.31 -19.23
C PRO A 193 9.09 4.30 -18.22
N GLY A 194 8.02 3.56 -18.51
CA GLY A 194 6.78 3.59 -17.74
C GLY A 194 6.02 2.27 -17.76
N LEU A 195 4.99 2.15 -16.93
CA LEU A 195 4.10 0.99 -16.90
C LEU A 195 2.64 1.42 -16.65
N PRO A 196 1.66 0.95 -17.44
CA PRO A 196 1.82 0.10 -18.63
C PRO A 196 2.23 0.87 -19.89
N HIS A 197 2.28 2.20 -19.83
CA HIS A 197 2.62 3.08 -20.96
C HIS A 197 4.13 3.21 -21.14
N HIS A 198 4.63 3.37 -22.37
CA HIS A 198 6.06 3.56 -22.66
C HIS A 198 6.97 2.42 -22.18
N LEU A 199 6.43 1.20 -22.13
CA LEU A 199 7.17 -0.01 -21.73
C LEU A 199 8.41 -0.26 -22.60
N ASN A 200 8.34 0.01 -23.90
CA ASN A 200 9.46 -0.18 -24.82
C ASN A 200 10.69 0.66 -24.46
N LEU A 201 10.52 1.80 -23.80
CA LEU A 201 11.64 2.69 -23.43
C LEU A 201 12.54 2.08 -22.36
N PHE A 202 12.14 1.01 -21.66
CA PHE A 202 13.05 0.28 -20.77
C PHE A 202 14.24 -0.37 -21.51
N TRP A 203 14.07 -0.68 -22.81
CA TRP A 203 15.13 -1.28 -23.66
C TRP A 203 15.69 -0.31 -24.70
N ASP A 204 15.09 0.87 -24.84
CA ASP A 204 15.53 1.96 -25.71
C ASP A 204 15.30 3.30 -25.00
N PRO A 205 16.11 3.62 -23.98
CA PRO A 205 15.85 4.77 -23.12
C PRO A 205 16.16 6.09 -23.84
N PRO A 206 15.31 7.12 -23.67
CA PRO A 206 15.48 8.41 -24.33
C PRO A 206 16.50 9.32 -23.62
N PHE A 207 17.39 8.76 -22.78
CA PHE A 207 18.39 9.49 -22.02
C PHE A 207 19.62 8.62 -21.76
N ASP A 208 20.77 9.25 -21.49
CA ASP A 208 21.98 8.56 -21.03
C ASP A 208 21.84 8.20 -19.53
N PRO A 209 21.82 6.91 -19.15
CA PRO A 209 21.65 6.48 -17.76
C PRO A 209 22.82 6.85 -16.83
N GLN A 210 24.01 7.07 -17.37
CA GLN A 210 25.21 7.42 -16.61
C GLN A 210 25.39 8.93 -16.48
N ASN A 211 24.89 9.68 -17.46
CA ASN A 211 24.97 11.14 -17.48
C ASN A 211 23.66 11.75 -18.03
N PRO A 212 22.57 11.74 -17.23
CA PRO A 212 21.30 12.29 -17.67
C PRO A 212 21.44 13.77 -18.08
N ALA A 213 20.82 14.15 -19.19
CA ALA A 213 20.83 15.54 -19.63
C ALA A 213 20.09 16.45 -18.62
N PRO A 214 20.44 17.74 -18.51
CA PRO A 214 19.78 18.70 -17.64
C PRO A 214 18.24 18.68 -17.77
N GLY A 215 17.57 19.05 -16.69
CA GLY A 215 16.11 19.14 -16.61
C GLY A 215 15.50 18.49 -15.37
N ILE A 216 14.18 18.51 -15.31
CA ILE A 216 13.40 18.01 -14.16
C ILE A 216 12.85 16.63 -14.48
N TYR A 217 13.24 15.64 -13.69
CA TYR A 217 12.81 14.25 -13.83
C TYR A 217 11.78 13.91 -12.74
N ALA A 218 10.57 13.56 -13.15
CA ALA A 218 9.52 13.05 -12.28
C ALA A 218 9.41 11.52 -12.46
N ILE A 219 9.94 10.76 -11.51
CA ILE A 219 10.05 9.30 -11.62
C ILE A 219 9.27 8.65 -10.50
N SER A 220 8.26 7.85 -10.84
CA SER A 220 7.54 7.06 -9.84
C SER A 220 8.44 5.99 -9.22
N VAL A 221 8.28 5.72 -7.93
CA VAL A 221 9.11 4.73 -7.21
C VAL A 221 9.03 3.33 -7.83
N SER A 222 7.90 2.97 -8.42
CA SER A 222 7.74 1.71 -9.15
C SER A 222 8.63 1.63 -10.39
N ILE A 223 8.76 2.73 -11.13
CA ILE A 223 9.61 2.82 -12.33
C ILE A 223 11.08 2.98 -11.95
N LEU A 224 11.36 3.75 -10.90
CA LEU A 224 12.69 3.95 -10.35
C LEU A 224 13.38 2.62 -10.01
N TRP A 225 12.62 1.57 -9.71
CA TRP A 225 13.13 0.22 -9.44
C TRP A 225 13.03 -0.75 -10.62
N GLU A 226 12.77 -0.27 -11.83
CA GLU A 226 12.92 -1.01 -13.09
C GLU A 226 12.21 -2.38 -13.10
N ILE A 227 10.93 -2.42 -12.67
CA ILE A 227 10.14 -3.66 -12.50
C ILE A 227 10.31 -4.66 -13.67
N PRO A 228 10.28 -4.25 -14.95
CA PRO A 228 10.38 -5.18 -16.07
C PRO A 228 11.79 -5.77 -16.29
N LEU A 229 12.83 -5.14 -15.76
CA LEU A 229 14.22 -5.49 -16.03
C LEU A 229 14.78 -6.43 -14.95
N GLN A 230 15.55 -7.43 -15.38
CA GLN A 230 16.30 -8.29 -14.46
C GLN A 230 17.54 -7.58 -13.94
N GLU A 231 18.29 -6.94 -14.84
CA GLU A 231 19.44 -6.11 -14.51
C GLU A 231 18.99 -4.66 -14.35
N LYS A 232 19.32 -4.06 -13.19
CA LYS A 232 18.83 -2.73 -12.82
C LYS A 232 19.94 -1.70 -12.93
N GLY A 233 19.99 -1.01 -14.06
CA GLY A 233 21.01 0.00 -14.36
C GLY A 233 20.44 1.33 -14.84
N LEU A 234 19.21 1.32 -15.36
CA LEU A 234 18.67 2.45 -16.13
C LEU A 234 18.46 3.71 -15.29
N PHE A 235 17.98 3.55 -14.06
CA PHE A 235 17.79 4.66 -13.12
C PHE A 235 18.79 4.63 -11.96
N ALA A 236 19.94 3.97 -12.12
CA ALA A 236 20.96 3.87 -11.06
C ALA A 236 21.47 5.24 -10.60
N TRP A 237 21.67 6.18 -11.54
CA TRP A 237 22.09 7.55 -11.24
C TRP A 237 21.11 8.26 -10.30
N PHE A 238 19.80 8.09 -10.53
CA PHE A 238 18.75 8.68 -9.68
C PHE A 238 18.64 7.97 -8.33
N ARG A 239 18.77 6.63 -8.28
CA ARG A 239 18.77 5.87 -7.03
C ARG A 239 19.95 6.17 -6.11
N ALA A 240 21.05 6.69 -6.65
CA ALA A 240 22.27 7.00 -5.89
C ALA A 240 22.18 8.32 -5.10
N ARG A 241 21.10 9.09 -5.25
CA ARG A 241 20.89 10.38 -4.58
C ARG A 241 19.48 10.48 -3.98
N GLU A 242 19.34 11.34 -2.97
CA GLU A 242 18.01 11.71 -2.47
C GLU A 242 17.27 12.53 -3.54
N PRO A 243 15.93 12.41 -3.61
CA PRO A 243 15.13 13.24 -4.49
C PRO A 243 15.02 14.67 -3.96
N ASP A 244 14.97 15.63 -4.86
CA ASP A 244 14.87 17.06 -4.54
C ASP A 244 13.46 17.42 -4.02
N ALA A 245 12.44 16.71 -4.50
CA ALA A 245 11.10 16.76 -3.93
C ALA A 245 10.39 15.40 -4.02
N ARG A 246 9.35 15.22 -3.21
CA ARG A 246 8.49 14.02 -3.23
C ARG A 246 7.05 14.45 -3.43
N ILE A 247 6.42 13.94 -4.48
CA ILE A 247 5.01 14.19 -4.80
C ILE A 247 4.19 13.03 -4.23
N GLY A 248 3.41 13.35 -3.20
CA GLY A 248 2.72 12.34 -2.42
C GLY A 248 3.71 11.32 -1.85
N TYR A 249 3.50 10.04 -2.17
CA TYR A 249 4.41 8.96 -1.76
C TYR A 249 4.85 8.09 -2.94
N SER A 250 4.45 8.43 -4.17
CA SER A 250 4.76 7.61 -5.33
C SER A 250 5.71 8.23 -6.35
N ILE A 251 5.84 9.55 -6.45
CA ILE A 251 6.67 10.21 -7.47
C ILE A 251 7.80 11.00 -6.81
N PHE A 252 9.02 10.77 -7.28
CA PHE A 252 10.23 11.49 -6.88
C PHE A 252 10.63 12.48 -7.95
N ILE A 253 10.98 13.69 -7.52
CA ILE A 253 11.51 14.75 -8.38
C ILE A 253 13.02 14.78 -8.26
N TYR A 254 13.69 14.86 -9.40
CA TYR A 254 15.13 15.01 -9.51
C TYR A 254 15.46 16.16 -10.46
N GLU A 255 16.15 17.17 -9.95
CA GLU A 255 16.67 18.28 -10.75
C GLU A 255 18.09 17.96 -11.20
N VAL A 256 18.29 17.94 -12.52
CA VAL A 256 19.62 17.76 -13.12
C VAL A 256 20.07 19.14 -13.60
N PRO A 257 21.11 19.74 -12.98
CA PRO A 257 21.53 21.10 -13.29
C PRO A 257 22.18 21.18 -14.67
N GLU A 258 22.11 22.35 -15.28
CA GLU A 258 22.97 22.71 -16.41
C GLU A 258 24.44 22.69 -15.98
N PRO A 259 25.37 22.25 -16.86
CA PRO A 259 26.80 22.22 -16.58
C PRO A 259 27.45 23.60 -16.40
#